data_AF-A0A7J3JPK9-F1
#
_entry.id   AF-A0A7J3JPK9-F1
#
_cell.length_a   1.000
_cell.length_b   1.000
_cell.length_c   1.000
_cell.angle_alpha   90.00
_cell.angle_beta   90.00
_cell.angle_gamma   90.00
#
_symmetry.space_group_name_H-M   'P 1'
#
loop_
_entity.id
_entity.type
_entity.pdbx_description
1 polymer ?
#
loop_
_entity_poly.entity_id
_entity_poly.type
_entity_poly.pdbx_seq_one_letter_code
_entity_poly.pdbx_strand_id
1 'polypeptide(L)'
;MVEMHLLLIAYYLSILTFYLGVLIYALPIPLTGLKKWGPKLITDAFFIAILTLSLNTIVNVAEYLRALAGGSWEAFLLQIKSVIAFRTVIVFLFSIFSNIFSKFLPGINRLITLITNPILTSLYSNMLLYSIATVVYRGIWLLSSLGIFLMAIPFRIARNAGAFIFSFALVFYIALPLYPSFYRILLYSPSTPLETPIIYGSIINEFGQPISDGYIGIEIKDSYIGPVPLYSSNYIFFTTNSKMLSSPTTIYFDVVGHQFYTNISNINLHDVCFQNIDREFYLDLCRIDIQVKGLIMYSNGIALHILPKVSNVSLAIFTGEYIKLTIDSQFDSELFISIVDAYSIIEVTIDNATSASMDGFTSYQWYWYDLMGSTYIINIPQGSHIIEIKMRLNDRLFVEPSEAYSYATIQQMFSVDNAFFADMLNEIARIAYIDLIASLMFLSLLTSISWGLSRLIGASGKIRVLL
;
A
#
# COMPACT_ATOMS: atom_id res chain seq x y z
N MET A 1 -29.91 0.87 27.52
CA MET A 1 -31.29 0.88 28.08
C MET A 1 -32.09 -0.34 27.61
N VAL A 2 -32.21 -0.58 26.30
CA VAL A 2 -32.94 -1.74 25.71
C VAL A 2 -32.46 -3.11 26.23
N GLU A 3 -31.15 -3.30 26.39
CA GLU A 3 -30.54 -4.57 26.84
C GLU A 3 -31.00 -5.00 28.24
N MET A 4 -31.04 -4.06 29.19
CA MET A 4 -31.53 -4.31 30.55
C MET A 4 -33.02 -4.67 30.55
N HIS A 5 -33.79 -4.16 29.59
CA HIS A 5 -35.22 -4.47 29.48
C HIS A 5 -35.42 -5.90 28.96
N LEU A 6 -34.63 -6.35 27.97
CA LEU A 6 -34.70 -7.71 27.44
C LEU A 6 -34.35 -8.76 28.50
N LEU A 7 -33.32 -8.53 29.31
CA LEU A 7 -32.94 -9.43 30.40
C LEU A 7 -34.01 -9.48 31.51
N LEU A 8 -34.58 -8.33 31.87
CA LEU A 8 -35.66 -8.27 32.84
C LEU A 8 -36.89 -9.05 32.36
N ILE A 9 -37.26 -8.89 31.09
CA ILE A 9 -38.36 -9.65 30.48
C ILE A 9 -38.03 -11.14 30.44
N ALA A 10 -36.79 -11.52 30.08
CA ALA A 10 -36.35 -12.92 30.08
C ALA A 10 -36.43 -13.55 31.48
N TYR A 11 -36.10 -12.79 32.53
CA TYR A 11 -36.23 -13.24 33.92
C TYR A 11 -37.69 -13.47 34.32
N TYR A 12 -38.59 -12.54 34.00
CA TYR A 12 -40.03 -12.72 34.27
C TYR A 12 -40.64 -13.88 33.46
N LEU A 13 -40.23 -14.06 32.20
CA LEU A 13 -40.61 -15.20 31.36
C LEU A 13 -40.14 -16.53 31.95
N SER A 14 -38.93 -16.55 32.54
CA SER A 14 -38.44 -17.72 33.28
C SER A 14 -39.34 -18.04 34.49
N ILE A 15 -39.68 -17.03 35.31
CA ILE A 15 -40.60 -17.21 36.45
C ILE A 15 -41.97 -17.73 35.99
N LEU A 16 -42.51 -17.17 34.91
CA LEU A 16 -43.77 -17.64 34.32
C LEU A 16 -43.66 -19.11 33.86
N THR A 17 -42.56 -19.46 33.21
CA THR A 17 -42.29 -20.84 32.75
C THR A 17 -42.18 -21.81 33.93
N PHE A 18 -41.59 -21.38 35.05
CA PHE A 18 -41.53 -22.16 36.28
C PHE A 18 -42.92 -22.44 36.83
N TYR A 19 -43.76 -21.41 37.00
CA TYR A 19 -45.12 -21.58 37.51
C TYR A 19 -46.00 -22.44 36.59
N LEU A 20 -45.89 -22.26 35.26
CA LEU A 20 -46.55 -23.15 34.29
C LEU A 20 -46.08 -24.60 34.43
N GLY A 21 -44.78 -24.82 34.63
CA GLY A 21 -44.21 -26.14 34.85
C GLY A 21 -44.75 -26.81 36.13
N VAL A 22 -44.80 -26.08 37.24
CA VAL A 22 -45.35 -26.55 38.52
C VAL A 22 -46.84 -26.87 38.40
N LEU A 23 -47.61 -25.99 37.74
CA LEU A 23 -49.05 -26.20 37.52
C LEU A 23 -49.30 -27.47 36.69
N ILE A 24 -48.56 -27.65 35.59
CA ILE A 24 -48.66 -28.85 34.75
C ILE A 24 -48.30 -30.11 35.52
N TYR A 25 -47.29 -30.03 36.39
CA TYR A 25 -46.85 -31.16 37.20
C TYR A 25 -47.87 -31.53 38.29
N ALA A 26 -48.49 -30.53 38.93
CA ALA A 26 -49.48 -30.68 39.99
C ALA A 26 -50.87 -31.11 39.49
N LEU A 27 -51.15 -31.06 38.18
CA LEU A 27 -52.44 -31.46 37.62
C LEU A 27 -52.79 -32.91 38.01
N PRO A 28 -54.02 -33.16 38.52
CA PRO A 28 -54.48 -34.51 38.86
C PRO A 28 -54.74 -35.40 37.64
N ILE A 29 -54.59 -34.86 36.43
CA ILE A 29 -54.90 -35.56 35.17
C ILE A 29 -53.72 -36.49 34.78
N PRO A 30 -53.93 -37.80 34.55
CA PRO A 30 -52.87 -38.77 34.24
C PRO A 30 -52.45 -38.75 32.74
N LEU A 31 -52.30 -37.58 32.13
CA LEU A 31 -51.77 -37.47 30.76
C LEU A 31 -50.23 -37.51 30.79
N THR A 32 -49.66 -38.69 30.54
CA THR A 32 -48.20 -38.93 30.57
C THR A 32 -47.42 -38.02 29.62
N GLY A 33 -48.01 -37.63 28.48
CA GLY A 33 -47.42 -36.68 27.55
C GLY A 33 -47.28 -35.29 28.14
N LEU A 34 -48.34 -34.77 28.75
CA LEU A 34 -48.38 -33.43 29.37
C LEU A 34 -47.53 -33.38 30.64
N LYS A 35 -47.59 -34.41 31.49
CA LYS A 35 -46.80 -34.48 32.73
C LYS A 35 -45.29 -34.51 32.50
N LYS A 36 -44.82 -35.01 31.35
CA LYS A 36 -43.40 -34.94 30.96
C LYS A 36 -42.91 -33.52 30.68
N TRP A 37 -43.80 -32.56 30.41
CA TRP A 37 -43.43 -31.16 30.18
C TRP A 37 -43.21 -30.39 31.49
N GLY A 38 -43.94 -30.73 32.56
CA GLY A 38 -43.82 -30.05 33.86
C GLY A 38 -42.36 -29.97 34.37
N PRO A 39 -41.68 -31.12 34.59
CA PRO A 39 -40.29 -31.12 35.03
C PRO A 39 -39.34 -30.44 34.04
N LYS A 40 -39.57 -30.56 32.73
CA LYS A 40 -38.74 -29.91 31.70
C LYS A 40 -38.85 -28.38 31.75
N LEU A 41 -40.06 -27.85 31.89
CA LEU A 41 -40.29 -26.40 32.00
C LEU A 41 -39.67 -25.84 33.29
N ILE A 42 -39.75 -26.58 34.40
CA ILE A 42 -39.10 -26.22 35.66
C ILE A 42 -37.58 -26.15 35.49
N THR A 43 -36.94 -27.18 34.92
CA THR A 43 -35.48 -27.18 34.70
C THR A 43 -35.04 -26.06 33.75
N ASP A 44 -35.87 -25.76 32.75
CA ASP A 44 -35.56 -24.72 31.78
C ASP A 44 -35.63 -23.34 32.41
N ALA A 45 -36.67 -23.07 33.21
CA ALA A 45 -36.82 -21.82 33.92
C ALA A 45 -35.58 -21.54 34.80
N PHE A 46 -35.14 -22.51 35.60
CA PHE A 46 -33.92 -22.37 36.40
C PHE A 46 -32.69 -22.08 35.54
N PHE A 47 -32.51 -22.82 34.44
CA PHE A 47 -31.39 -22.60 33.53
C PHE A 47 -31.37 -21.18 32.96
N ILE A 48 -32.52 -20.68 32.47
CA ILE A 48 -32.65 -19.32 31.92
C ILE A 48 -32.43 -18.26 33.00
N ALA A 49 -32.94 -18.47 34.22
CA ALA A 49 -32.76 -17.53 35.33
C ALA A 49 -31.28 -17.41 35.71
N ILE A 50 -30.58 -18.54 35.85
CA ILE A 50 -29.14 -18.58 36.11
C ILE A 50 -28.38 -17.90 34.97
N LEU A 51 -28.69 -18.22 33.71
CA LEU A 51 -28.05 -17.63 32.54
C LEU A 51 -28.23 -16.10 32.47
N THR A 52 -29.44 -15.61 32.79
CA THR A 52 -29.75 -14.18 32.84
C THR A 52 -28.92 -13.46 33.92
N LEU A 53 -28.84 -14.04 35.12
CA LEU A 53 -28.09 -13.47 36.24
C LEU A 53 -26.56 -13.54 36.03
N SER A 54 -26.08 -14.51 35.26
CA SER A 54 -24.65 -14.75 35.01
C SER A 54 -24.12 -14.09 33.74
N LEU A 55 -24.96 -13.43 32.93
CA LEU A 55 -24.54 -12.88 31.63
C LEU A 55 -23.31 -11.96 31.75
N ASN A 56 -23.29 -11.06 32.73
CA ASN A 56 -22.17 -10.16 32.95
C ASN A 56 -20.85 -10.94 33.18
N THR A 57 -20.91 -11.96 34.03
CA THR A 57 -19.77 -12.85 34.29
C THR A 57 -19.35 -13.60 33.02
N ILE A 58 -20.30 -14.07 32.22
CA ILE A 58 -20.01 -14.79 30.96
C ILE A 58 -19.27 -13.87 29.97
N VAL A 59 -19.74 -12.62 29.79
CA VAL A 59 -19.09 -11.66 28.89
C VAL A 59 -17.68 -11.30 29.39
N ASN A 60 -17.49 -11.10 30.70
CA ASN A 60 -16.16 -10.84 31.27
C ASN A 60 -15.20 -12.03 31.10
N VAL A 61 -15.69 -13.26 31.25
CA VAL A 61 -14.89 -14.46 30.97
C VAL A 61 -14.54 -14.54 29.48
N ALA A 62 -15.46 -14.16 28.59
CA ALA A 62 -15.18 -14.09 27.15
C ALA A 62 -14.09 -13.06 26.83
N GLU A 63 -14.13 -11.88 27.46
CA GLU A 63 -13.08 -10.86 27.34
C GLU A 63 -11.73 -11.38 27.82
N TYR A 64 -11.69 -12.09 28.95
CA TYR A 64 -10.48 -12.70 29.49
C TYR A 64 -9.91 -13.77 28.55
N LEU A 65 -10.75 -14.67 28.04
CA LEU A 65 -10.33 -15.71 27.08
C LEU A 65 -9.78 -15.11 25.77
N ARG A 66 -10.42 -14.05 25.27
CA ARG A 66 -9.95 -13.30 24.11
C ARG A 66 -8.56 -12.73 24.35
N ALA A 67 -8.34 -12.09 25.51
CA ALA A 67 -7.07 -11.49 25.86
C ALA A 67 -5.96 -12.55 25.98
N LEU A 68 -6.24 -13.70 26.60
CA LEU A 68 -5.29 -14.84 26.68
C LEU A 68 -4.92 -15.40 25.31
N ALA A 69 -5.86 -15.44 24.37
CA ALA A 69 -5.60 -15.86 23.00
C ALA A 69 -4.83 -14.80 22.16
N GLY A 70 -4.50 -13.64 22.76
CA GLY A 70 -3.81 -12.54 22.08
C GLY A 70 -4.71 -11.67 21.20
N GLY A 71 -6.03 -11.80 21.31
CA GLY A 71 -6.99 -11.06 20.49
C GLY A 71 -7.22 -9.63 20.98
N SER A 72 -7.04 -8.63 20.13
CA SER A 72 -7.37 -7.22 20.40
C SER A 72 -8.42 -6.69 19.41
N TRP A 73 -9.59 -6.30 19.91
CA TRP A 73 -10.65 -5.69 19.08
C TRP A 73 -10.21 -4.42 18.38
N GLU A 74 -9.47 -3.56 19.08
CA GLU A 74 -8.98 -2.30 18.54
C GLU A 74 -7.96 -2.52 17.43
N ALA A 75 -6.94 -3.37 17.68
CA ALA A 75 -5.93 -3.69 16.69
C ALA A 75 -6.55 -4.35 15.45
N PHE A 76 -7.47 -5.29 15.65
CA PHE A 76 -8.20 -5.95 14.58
C PHE A 76 -9.02 -4.98 13.72
N LEU A 77 -9.82 -4.10 14.34
CA LEU A 77 -10.63 -3.13 13.61
C LEU A 77 -9.77 -2.10 12.87
N LEU A 78 -8.65 -1.68 13.47
CA LEU A 78 -7.71 -0.77 12.81
C LEU A 78 -7.05 -1.43 11.60
N GLN A 79 -6.62 -2.69 11.73
CA GLN A 79 -6.02 -3.44 10.64
C GLN A 79 -7.00 -3.68 9.48
N ILE A 80 -8.23 -4.11 9.75
CA ILE A 80 -9.22 -4.28 8.66
C ILE A 80 -9.53 -2.94 7.97
N LYS A 81 -9.64 -1.85 8.73
CA LYS A 81 -9.85 -0.51 8.14
C LYS A 81 -8.71 -0.09 7.24
N SER A 82 -7.45 -0.30 7.65
CA SER A 82 -6.29 0.07 6.82
C SER A 82 -6.23 -0.76 5.53
N VAL A 83 -6.53 -2.06 5.61
CA VAL A 83 -6.64 -2.94 4.44
C VAL A 83 -7.74 -2.45 3.49
N ILE A 84 -8.95 -2.17 3.99
CA ILE A 84 -10.05 -1.65 3.17
C ILE A 84 -9.67 -0.32 2.51
N ALA A 85 -9.10 0.62 3.26
CA ALA A 85 -8.69 1.93 2.75
C ALA A 85 -7.64 1.80 1.65
N PHE A 86 -6.59 1.01 1.89
CA PHE A 86 -5.53 0.76 0.92
C PHE A 86 -6.06 0.15 -0.39
N ARG A 87 -6.92 -0.88 -0.30
CA ARG A 87 -7.53 -1.52 -1.46
C ARG A 87 -8.45 -0.59 -2.23
N THR A 88 -9.19 0.28 -1.54
CA THR A 88 -10.06 1.29 -2.15
C THR A 88 -9.23 2.28 -2.98
N VAL A 89 -8.11 2.76 -2.44
CA VAL A 89 -7.20 3.68 -3.15
C VAL A 89 -6.64 3.02 -4.41
N ILE A 90 -6.20 1.76 -4.32
CA ILE A 90 -5.67 1.03 -5.47
C ILE A 90 -6.72 0.90 -6.58
N VAL A 91 -7.94 0.44 -6.25
CA VAL A 91 -9.02 0.30 -7.23
C VAL A 91 -9.35 1.65 -7.88
N PHE A 92 -9.38 2.72 -7.10
CA PHE A 92 -9.64 4.07 -7.59
C PHE A 92 -8.55 4.54 -8.56
N LEU A 93 -7.27 4.35 -8.22
CA LEU A 93 -6.15 4.69 -9.10
C LEU A 93 -6.20 3.91 -10.42
N PHE A 94 -6.43 2.60 -10.37
CA PHE A 94 -6.57 1.80 -11.59
C PHE A 94 -7.79 2.19 -12.42
N SER A 95 -8.89 2.63 -11.79
CA SER A 95 -10.06 3.14 -12.50
C SER A 95 -9.76 4.45 -13.25
N ILE A 96 -9.03 5.38 -12.63
CA ILE A 96 -8.56 6.61 -13.30
C ILE A 96 -7.63 6.25 -14.45
N PHE A 97 -6.66 5.38 -14.19
CA PHE A 97 -5.69 4.92 -15.19
C PHE A 97 -6.40 4.29 -16.40
N SER A 98 -7.40 3.44 -16.17
CA SER A 98 -8.26 2.86 -17.21
C SER A 98 -8.95 3.93 -18.06
N ASN A 99 -9.57 4.91 -17.42
CA ASN A 99 -10.30 5.99 -18.12
C ASN A 99 -9.37 6.88 -18.96
N ILE A 100 -8.12 7.09 -18.53
CA ILE A 100 -7.14 7.88 -19.28
C ILE A 100 -6.59 7.06 -20.45
N PHE A 101 -6.07 5.87 -20.18
CA PHE A 101 -5.35 5.07 -21.18
C PHE A 101 -6.25 4.33 -22.17
N SER A 102 -7.52 4.09 -21.83
CA SER A 102 -8.50 3.52 -22.77
C SER A 102 -8.69 4.32 -24.05
N LYS A 103 -8.39 5.63 -24.00
CA LYS A 103 -8.44 6.54 -25.14
C LYS A 103 -7.22 6.38 -26.07
N PHE A 104 -6.11 5.88 -25.55
CA PHE A 104 -4.83 5.79 -26.27
C PHE A 104 -4.48 4.36 -26.69
N LEU A 105 -4.86 3.35 -25.90
CA LEU A 105 -4.51 1.95 -26.12
C LEU A 105 -5.76 1.05 -26.10
N PRO A 106 -6.31 0.69 -27.28
CA PRO A 106 -7.42 -0.25 -27.38
C PRO A 106 -7.03 -1.60 -26.76
N GLY A 107 -7.76 -2.03 -25.73
CA GLY A 107 -7.54 -3.33 -25.06
C GLY A 107 -6.89 -3.25 -23.67
N ILE A 108 -6.32 -2.11 -23.27
CA ILE A 108 -5.72 -1.95 -21.92
C ILE A 108 -6.76 -2.12 -20.80
N ASN A 109 -8.02 -1.78 -21.08
CA ASN A 109 -9.13 -2.01 -20.15
C ASN A 109 -9.27 -3.47 -19.75
N ARG A 110 -9.00 -4.41 -20.66
CA ARG A 110 -9.09 -5.84 -20.34
C ARG A 110 -8.02 -6.22 -19.31
N LEU A 111 -6.79 -5.73 -19.47
CA LEU A 111 -5.70 -5.98 -18.53
C LEU A 111 -5.99 -5.34 -17.16
N ILE A 112 -6.49 -4.10 -17.16
CA ILE A 112 -6.83 -3.40 -15.91
C ILE A 112 -8.00 -4.11 -15.20
N THR A 113 -9.00 -4.61 -15.94
CA THR A 113 -10.09 -5.39 -15.34
C THR A 113 -9.62 -6.71 -14.73
N LEU A 114 -8.61 -7.37 -15.31
CA LEU A 114 -8.02 -8.59 -14.75
C LEU A 114 -7.34 -8.33 -13.40
N ILE A 115 -6.74 -7.16 -13.20
CA ILE A 115 -6.11 -6.74 -11.94
C ILE A 115 -7.15 -6.28 -10.91
N THR A 116 -8.08 -5.43 -11.35
CA THR A 116 -9.03 -4.76 -10.45
C THR A 116 -10.09 -5.71 -9.92
N ASN A 117 -10.51 -6.71 -10.70
CA ASN A 117 -11.57 -7.64 -10.29
C ASN A 117 -11.21 -8.46 -9.03
N PRO A 118 -10.02 -9.13 -8.94
CA PRO A 118 -9.60 -9.79 -7.70
C PRO A 118 -9.51 -8.83 -6.50
N ILE A 119 -8.98 -7.62 -6.71
CA ILE A 119 -8.84 -6.62 -5.64
C ILE A 119 -10.23 -6.18 -5.15
N LEU A 120 -11.19 -6.00 -6.07
CA LEU A 120 -12.58 -5.69 -5.74
C LEU A 120 -13.25 -6.82 -4.94
N THR A 121 -13.05 -8.08 -5.32
CA THR A 121 -13.63 -9.21 -4.56
C THR A 121 -13.02 -9.32 -3.16
N SER A 122 -11.70 -9.13 -3.02
CA SER A 122 -11.04 -9.02 -1.71
C SER A 122 -11.62 -7.87 -0.88
N LEU A 123 -11.85 -6.70 -1.48
CA LEU A 123 -12.44 -5.54 -0.82
C LEU A 123 -13.85 -5.83 -0.29
N TYR A 124 -14.71 -6.44 -1.10
CA TYR A 124 -16.07 -6.82 -0.66
C TYR A 124 -16.04 -7.84 0.49
N SER A 125 -15.11 -8.81 0.44
CA SER A 125 -14.92 -9.79 1.51
C SER A 125 -14.53 -9.12 2.83
N ASN A 126 -13.54 -8.23 2.80
CA ASN A 126 -13.08 -7.48 3.97
C ASN A 126 -14.16 -6.53 4.52
N MET A 127 -14.95 -5.90 3.66
CA MET A 127 -16.10 -5.06 4.07
C MET A 127 -17.19 -5.89 4.77
N LEU A 128 -17.47 -7.09 4.29
CA LEU A 128 -18.42 -8.00 4.92
C LEU A 128 -17.91 -8.43 6.31
N LEU A 129 -16.63 -8.80 6.41
CA LEU A 129 -16.00 -9.15 7.68
C LEU A 129 -16.04 -7.97 8.67
N TYR A 130 -15.72 -6.76 8.21
CA TYR A 130 -15.80 -5.53 9.00
C TYR A 130 -17.22 -5.22 9.49
N SER A 131 -18.22 -5.45 8.65
CA SER A 131 -19.62 -5.22 8.99
C SER A 131 -20.09 -6.18 10.09
N ILE A 132 -19.79 -7.47 9.94
CA ILE A 132 -20.07 -8.50 10.96
C ILE A 132 -19.33 -8.17 12.26
N ALA A 133 -18.05 -7.80 12.15
CA ALA A 133 -17.23 -7.40 13.28
C ALA A 133 -17.84 -6.26 14.09
N THR A 134 -18.28 -5.21 13.39
CA THR A 134 -18.85 -4.02 14.03
C THR A 134 -20.16 -4.36 14.74
N VAL A 135 -21.00 -5.19 14.12
CA VAL A 135 -22.25 -5.67 14.72
C VAL A 135 -21.99 -6.49 15.98
N VAL A 136 -21.02 -7.40 15.97
CA VAL A 136 -20.70 -8.23 17.14
C VAL A 136 -20.04 -7.41 18.25
N TYR A 137 -19.05 -6.58 17.92
CA TYR A 137 -18.30 -5.80 18.90
C TYR A 137 -19.20 -4.82 19.66
N ARG A 138 -20.03 -4.06 18.92
CA ARG A 138 -20.95 -3.09 19.53
C ARG A 138 -22.22 -3.74 20.07
N GLY A 139 -22.60 -4.89 19.52
CA GLY A 139 -23.86 -5.56 19.80
C GLY A 139 -23.77 -6.77 20.72
N ILE A 140 -22.62 -7.09 21.34
CA ILE A 140 -22.47 -8.29 22.18
C ILE A 140 -23.55 -8.37 23.27
N TRP A 141 -23.79 -7.27 24.00
CA TRP A 141 -24.81 -7.20 25.04
C TRP A 141 -26.23 -7.37 24.49
N LEU A 142 -26.53 -6.73 23.35
CA LEU A 142 -27.81 -6.84 22.68
C LEU A 142 -28.06 -8.25 22.12
N LEU A 143 -27.10 -8.82 21.40
CA LEU A 143 -27.21 -10.14 20.79
C LEU A 143 -27.30 -11.23 21.86
N SER A 144 -26.46 -11.17 22.89
CA SER A 144 -26.53 -12.12 24.00
C SER A 144 -27.86 -11.99 24.73
N SER A 145 -28.31 -10.79 25.12
CA SER A 145 -29.60 -10.62 25.79
C SER A 145 -30.79 -11.04 24.94
N LEU A 146 -30.77 -10.79 23.64
CA LEU A 146 -31.78 -11.29 22.69
C LEU A 146 -31.78 -12.81 22.62
N GLY A 147 -30.61 -13.45 22.61
CA GLY A 147 -30.47 -14.90 22.66
C GLY A 147 -31.10 -15.50 23.92
N ILE A 148 -30.80 -14.91 25.09
CA ILE A 148 -31.40 -15.32 26.37
C ILE A 148 -32.92 -15.12 26.37
N PHE A 149 -33.40 -13.99 25.87
CA PHE A 149 -34.83 -13.69 25.76
C PHE A 149 -35.56 -14.72 24.89
N LEU A 150 -35.03 -15.07 23.72
CA LEU A 150 -35.62 -16.09 22.85
C LEU A 150 -35.59 -17.48 23.50
N MET A 151 -34.55 -17.79 24.28
CA MET A 151 -34.50 -19.01 25.08
C MET A 151 -35.56 -19.02 26.20
N ALA A 152 -35.92 -17.86 26.72
CA ALA A 152 -36.91 -17.69 27.79
C ALA A 152 -38.36 -17.93 27.36
N ILE A 153 -38.63 -17.99 26.04
CA ILE A 153 -39.98 -18.23 25.54
C ILE A 153 -40.47 -19.63 25.98
N PRO A 154 -41.65 -19.71 26.64
CA PRO A 154 -42.21 -20.97 27.14
C PRO A 154 -42.32 -22.05 26.05
N PHE A 155 -42.39 -23.32 26.48
CA PHE A 155 -42.51 -24.48 25.60
C PHE A 155 -41.36 -24.69 24.60
N ARG A 156 -40.23 -23.99 24.79
CA ARG A 156 -39.02 -24.09 23.97
C ARG A 156 -39.22 -23.73 22.50
N ILE A 157 -40.25 -22.94 22.15
CA ILE A 157 -40.59 -22.61 20.75
C ILE A 157 -39.40 -21.97 20.02
N ALA A 158 -38.73 -21.02 20.67
CA ALA A 158 -37.59 -20.28 20.10
C ALA A 158 -36.23 -20.68 20.71
N ARG A 159 -36.17 -21.76 21.50
CA ARG A 159 -34.98 -22.09 22.29
C ARG A 159 -33.73 -22.32 21.44
N ASN A 160 -33.87 -23.04 20.33
CA ASN A 160 -32.72 -23.33 19.45
C ASN A 160 -32.21 -22.05 18.78
N ALA A 161 -33.11 -21.16 18.37
CA ALA A 161 -32.74 -19.88 17.76
C ALA A 161 -32.05 -18.97 18.79
N GLY A 162 -32.59 -18.87 20.00
CA GLY A 162 -31.97 -18.10 21.08
C GLY A 162 -30.61 -18.63 21.49
N ALA A 163 -30.46 -19.96 21.62
CA ALA A 163 -29.18 -20.59 21.93
C ALA A 163 -28.15 -20.37 20.82
N PHE A 164 -28.57 -20.36 19.54
CA PHE A 164 -27.69 -20.05 18.43
C PHE A 164 -27.24 -18.60 18.44
N ILE A 165 -28.16 -17.64 18.61
CA ILE A 165 -27.83 -16.20 18.66
C ILE A 165 -26.89 -15.91 19.84
N PHE A 166 -27.14 -16.51 21.00
CA PHE A 166 -26.28 -16.38 22.18
C PHE A 166 -24.87 -16.94 21.92
N SER A 167 -24.77 -18.15 21.37
CA SER A 167 -23.48 -18.77 21.03
C SER A 167 -22.74 -18.02 19.94
N PHE A 168 -23.44 -17.56 18.91
CA PHE A 168 -22.89 -16.75 17.83
C PHE A 168 -22.24 -15.48 18.39
N ALA A 169 -22.96 -14.75 19.23
CA ALA A 169 -22.46 -13.53 19.85
C ALA A 169 -21.17 -13.80 20.63
N LEU A 170 -21.16 -14.83 21.48
CA LEU A 170 -20.03 -15.16 22.34
C LEU A 170 -18.81 -15.65 21.54
N VAL A 171 -19.00 -16.63 20.65
CA VAL A 171 -17.91 -17.21 19.85
C VAL A 171 -17.29 -16.17 18.94
N PHE A 172 -18.11 -15.39 18.22
CA PHE A 172 -17.60 -14.31 17.39
C PHE A 172 -16.93 -13.24 18.25
N TYR A 173 -17.46 -12.93 19.43
CA TYR A 173 -16.85 -11.93 20.29
C TYR A 173 -15.42 -12.29 20.74
N ILE A 174 -15.18 -13.57 21.03
CA ILE A 174 -13.86 -14.07 21.43
C ILE A 174 -12.93 -14.20 20.22
N ALA A 175 -13.41 -14.81 19.15
CA ALA A 175 -12.53 -15.34 18.12
C ALA A 175 -12.34 -14.42 16.91
N LEU A 176 -13.26 -13.49 16.60
CA LEU A 176 -13.08 -12.58 15.46
C LEU A 176 -11.76 -11.80 15.50
N PRO A 177 -11.34 -11.25 16.67
CA PRO A 177 -10.06 -10.55 16.80
C PRO A 177 -8.82 -11.40 16.53
N LEU A 178 -8.95 -12.72 16.43
CA LEU A 178 -7.86 -13.64 16.08
C LEU A 178 -7.70 -13.82 14.55
N TYR A 179 -8.59 -13.24 13.75
CA TYR A 179 -8.52 -13.29 12.29
C TYR A 179 -7.16 -12.87 11.71
N PRO A 180 -6.47 -11.81 12.20
CA PRO A 180 -5.16 -11.44 11.68
C PRO A 180 -4.12 -12.56 11.80
N SER A 181 -4.13 -13.27 12.93
CA SER A 181 -3.23 -14.40 13.17
C SER A 181 -3.57 -15.58 12.27
N PHE A 182 -4.86 -15.86 12.09
CA PHE A 182 -5.33 -16.88 11.14
C PHE A 182 -4.93 -16.56 9.70
N TYR A 183 -5.10 -15.30 9.31
CA TYR A 183 -4.76 -14.79 7.98
C TYR A 183 -3.25 -14.92 7.68
N ARG A 184 -2.39 -14.62 8.66
CA ARG A 184 -0.93 -14.81 8.53
C ARG A 184 -0.52 -16.25 8.23
N ILE A 185 -1.24 -17.24 8.75
CA ILE A 185 -0.98 -18.67 8.46
C ILE A 185 -1.24 -18.98 6.99
N LEU A 186 -2.30 -18.41 6.41
CA LEU A 186 -2.67 -18.64 5.01
C LEU A 186 -1.78 -17.87 4.03
N LEU A 187 -1.19 -16.75 4.46
CA LEU A 187 -0.22 -15.99 3.69
C LEU A 187 1.17 -16.62 3.63
N TYR A 188 1.47 -17.59 4.50
CA TYR A 188 2.77 -18.25 4.51
C TYR A 188 2.90 -19.17 3.28
N SER A 189 3.31 -18.58 2.15
CA SER A 189 3.71 -19.33 0.98
C SER A 189 5.19 -19.72 1.09
N PRO A 190 5.56 -21.00 0.88
CA PRO A 190 6.96 -21.40 0.72
C PRO A 190 7.56 -20.94 -0.62
N SER A 191 6.80 -20.28 -1.50
CA SER A 191 7.33 -19.71 -2.74
C SER A 191 8.11 -18.43 -2.47
N THR A 192 9.26 -18.30 -3.12
CA THR A 192 10.22 -17.20 -3.06
C THR A 192 9.55 -15.82 -2.97
N PRO A 193 10.03 -14.91 -2.08
CA PRO A 193 9.59 -13.51 -2.12
C PRO A 193 9.76 -12.96 -3.54
N LEU A 194 8.91 -12.01 -3.96
CA LEU A 194 9.24 -11.23 -5.15
C LEU A 194 10.57 -10.51 -4.84
N GLU A 195 11.68 -10.99 -5.39
CA GLU A 195 13.02 -10.43 -5.20
C GLU A 195 13.25 -9.13 -5.99
N THR A 196 12.17 -8.42 -6.36
CA THR A 196 12.25 -7.19 -7.15
C THR A 196 11.94 -5.99 -6.28
N PRO A 197 12.94 -5.37 -5.64
CA PRO A 197 12.71 -4.17 -4.85
C PRO A 197 12.27 -3.04 -5.77
N ILE A 198 11.34 -2.22 -5.30
CA ILE A 198 10.98 -0.97 -5.94
C ILE A 198 11.97 0.07 -5.41
N ILE A 199 12.85 0.56 -6.28
CA ILE A 199 13.88 1.54 -5.93
C ILE A 199 13.34 2.94 -6.25
N TYR A 200 13.38 3.82 -5.27
CA TYR A 200 12.94 5.21 -5.42
C TYR A 200 13.86 6.15 -4.66
N GLY A 201 13.84 7.42 -5.04
CA GLY A 201 14.53 8.45 -4.27
C GLY A 201 14.55 9.79 -4.97
N SER A 202 15.26 10.72 -4.35
CA SER A 202 15.39 12.10 -4.81
C SER A 202 16.76 12.35 -5.43
N ILE A 203 16.80 13.26 -6.40
CA ILE A 203 18.04 13.73 -7.03
C ILE A 203 18.31 15.17 -6.60
N ILE A 204 19.49 15.36 -6.02
CA ILE A 204 20.01 16.66 -5.63
C ILE A 204 21.33 16.95 -6.35
N ASN A 205 21.61 18.22 -6.58
CA ASN A 205 22.90 18.66 -7.08
C ASN A 205 23.98 18.66 -5.98
N GLU A 206 25.21 19.00 -6.33
CA GLU A 206 26.33 19.04 -5.39
C GLU A 206 26.15 20.09 -4.28
N PHE A 207 25.26 21.07 -4.51
CA PHE A 207 24.92 22.17 -3.59
C PHE A 207 23.66 21.90 -2.75
N GLY A 208 23.11 20.68 -2.81
CA GLY A 208 21.94 20.26 -2.02
C GLY A 208 20.60 20.80 -2.53
N GLN A 209 20.53 21.33 -3.75
CA GLN A 209 19.30 21.78 -4.40
C GLN A 209 18.70 20.65 -5.25
N PRO A 210 17.37 20.49 -5.27
CA PRO A 210 16.71 19.47 -6.08
C PRO A 210 16.84 19.77 -7.58
N ILE A 211 17.11 18.75 -8.39
CA ILE A 211 17.16 18.88 -9.85
C ILE A 211 15.81 18.39 -10.40
N SER A 212 14.99 19.25 -11.01
CA SER A 212 13.61 18.94 -11.38
C SER A 212 13.48 17.90 -12.49
N ASP A 213 14.36 17.99 -13.48
CA ASP A 213 14.29 17.28 -14.75
C ASP A 213 15.60 16.55 -15.02
N GLY A 214 15.61 15.65 -16.00
CA GLY A 214 16.80 14.96 -16.46
C GLY A 214 16.62 13.46 -16.47
N TYR A 215 17.72 12.74 -16.67
CA TYR A 215 17.66 11.30 -16.89
C TYR A 215 18.70 10.56 -16.07
N ILE A 216 18.36 9.33 -15.70
CA ILE A 216 19.27 8.42 -15.00
C ILE A 216 19.75 7.36 -15.98
N GLY A 217 21.07 7.15 -15.97
CA GLY A 217 21.73 6.04 -16.63
C GLY A 217 22.26 5.05 -15.61
N ILE A 218 22.12 3.76 -15.88
CA ILE A 218 22.56 2.69 -14.98
C ILE A 218 23.57 1.82 -15.72
N GLU A 219 24.81 1.76 -15.23
CA GLU A 219 25.85 0.91 -15.78
C GLU A 219 26.01 -0.36 -14.95
N ILE A 220 25.96 -1.51 -15.63
CA ILE A 220 26.07 -2.85 -15.06
C ILE A 220 27.07 -3.63 -15.91
N LYS A 221 28.27 -3.90 -15.37
CA LYS A 221 29.29 -4.82 -15.91
C LYS A 221 29.28 -4.89 -17.46
N ASP A 222 29.63 -3.77 -18.09
CA ASP A 222 29.73 -3.56 -19.55
C ASP A 222 28.41 -3.36 -20.32
N SER A 223 27.31 -3.09 -19.63
CA SER A 223 26.03 -2.69 -20.22
C SER A 223 25.52 -1.40 -19.59
N TYR A 224 24.94 -0.51 -20.40
CA TYR A 224 24.34 0.73 -19.95
C TYR A 224 22.84 0.71 -20.23
N ILE A 225 22.05 1.00 -19.20
CA ILE A 225 20.59 1.05 -19.23
C ILE A 225 20.16 2.47 -18.89
N GLY A 226 19.78 3.23 -19.91
CA GLY A 226 19.33 4.62 -19.81
C GLY A 226 18.79 5.08 -21.17
N PRO A 227 18.02 6.17 -21.23
CA PRO A 227 17.74 7.13 -20.16
C PRO A 227 16.43 6.84 -19.39
N VAL A 228 16.44 6.93 -18.06
CA VAL A 228 15.23 6.88 -17.22
C VAL A 228 14.82 8.31 -16.81
N PRO A 229 13.63 8.80 -17.19
CA PRO A 229 13.23 10.18 -16.89
C PRO A 229 12.97 10.41 -15.40
N LEU A 230 13.28 11.62 -14.95
CA LEU A 230 12.87 12.13 -13.65
C LEU A 230 11.44 12.67 -13.65
N TYR A 231 10.81 12.61 -12.47
CA TYR A 231 9.52 13.22 -12.20
C TYR A 231 9.63 14.14 -10.99
N SER A 232 9.76 15.45 -11.22
CA SER A 232 9.85 16.47 -10.15
C SER A 232 10.93 16.15 -9.12
N SER A 233 12.17 15.95 -9.59
CA SER A 233 13.33 15.57 -8.77
C SER A 233 13.30 14.19 -8.12
N ASN A 234 12.26 13.40 -8.37
CA ASN A 234 12.18 12.04 -7.90
C ASN A 234 12.32 11.06 -9.05
N TYR A 235 12.84 9.89 -8.73
CA TYR A 235 12.85 8.76 -9.63
C TYR A 235 12.22 7.55 -8.98
N ILE A 236 11.69 6.69 -9.83
CA ILE A 236 11.22 5.37 -9.46
C ILE A 236 11.60 4.42 -10.58
N PHE A 237 12.28 3.35 -10.24
CA PHE A 237 12.46 2.22 -11.15
C PHE A 237 12.43 0.92 -10.37
N PHE A 238 12.15 -0.15 -11.08
CA PHE A 238 12.21 -1.49 -10.54
C PHE A 238 12.81 -2.37 -11.63
N THR A 239 13.51 -3.41 -11.21
CA THR A 239 14.24 -4.27 -12.14
C THR A 239 13.93 -5.72 -11.85
N THR A 240 13.69 -6.48 -12.91
CA THR A 240 13.60 -7.94 -12.89
C THR A 240 14.93 -8.57 -13.26
N ASN A 241 15.90 -7.75 -13.70
CA ASN A 241 17.19 -8.21 -14.11
C ASN A 241 18.01 -8.57 -12.87
N SER A 242 18.08 -9.87 -12.55
CA SER A 242 18.86 -10.37 -11.43
C SER A 242 20.33 -9.94 -11.48
N LYS A 243 20.88 -9.68 -12.67
CA LYS A 243 22.23 -9.11 -12.82
C LYS A 243 22.32 -7.69 -12.30
N MET A 244 21.29 -6.85 -12.51
CA MET A 244 21.24 -5.49 -11.97
C MET A 244 21.17 -5.48 -10.44
N LEU A 245 20.51 -6.47 -9.85
CA LEU A 245 20.43 -6.60 -8.40
C LEU A 245 21.72 -7.13 -7.77
N SER A 246 22.40 -8.08 -8.42
CA SER A 246 23.55 -8.81 -7.85
C SER A 246 24.93 -8.33 -8.30
N SER A 247 24.99 -7.51 -9.35
CA SER A 247 26.25 -7.00 -9.90
C SER A 247 26.54 -5.59 -9.41
N PRO A 248 27.83 -5.22 -9.32
CA PRO A 248 28.21 -3.84 -9.09
C PRO A 248 27.58 -2.92 -10.13
N THR A 249 26.85 -1.92 -9.62
CA THR A 249 26.07 -0.98 -10.40
C THR A 249 26.56 0.44 -10.10
N THR A 250 26.76 1.22 -11.15
CA THR A 250 27.05 2.65 -11.06
C THR A 250 25.89 3.42 -11.67
N ILE A 251 25.42 4.45 -10.97
CA ILE A 251 24.35 5.30 -11.45
C ILE A 251 24.94 6.62 -11.92
N TYR A 252 24.56 7.02 -13.12
CA TYR A 252 24.92 8.27 -13.75
C TYR A 252 23.70 9.15 -13.90
N PHE A 253 23.95 10.45 -14.04
CA PHE A 253 22.93 11.43 -14.37
C PHE A 253 23.23 12.00 -15.75
N ASP A 254 22.30 11.82 -16.69
CA ASP A 254 22.48 12.13 -18.11
C ASP A 254 21.61 13.32 -18.49
N VAL A 255 22.25 14.40 -18.94
CA VAL A 255 21.58 15.61 -19.42
C VAL A 255 22.38 16.28 -20.53
N VAL A 256 21.72 16.64 -21.64
CA VAL A 256 22.23 17.60 -22.63
C VAL A 256 23.60 17.18 -23.20
N GLY A 257 23.75 15.89 -23.52
CA GLY A 257 25.00 15.33 -24.06
C GLY A 257 26.11 15.07 -23.04
N HIS A 258 25.84 15.26 -21.75
CA HIS A 258 26.79 15.02 -20.65
C HIS A 258 26.31 13.91 -19.75
N GLN A 259 27.28 13.11 -19.28
CA GLN A 259 27.09 12.06 -18.29
C GLN A 259 27.82 12.46 -17.00
N PHE A 260 27.06 12.70 -15.94
CA PHE A 260 27.59 13.14 -14.64
C PHE A 260 27.71 11.96 -13.69
N TYR A 261 28.84 11.90 -12.98
CA TYR A 261 29.03 10.96 -11.89
C TYR A 261 28.17 11.32 -10.68
N THR A 262 27.64 10.31 -10.02
CA THR A 262 26.86 10.46 -8.79
C THR A 262 27.64 9.97 -7.56
N ASN A 263 27.02 10.07 -6.37
CA ASN A 263 27.48 9.40 -5.15
C ASN A 263 27.34 7.86 -5.20
N ILE A 264 26.59 7.32 -6.17
CA ILE A 264 26.33 5.90 -6.30
C ILE A 264 27.26 5.29 -7.36
N SER A 265 28.38 4.71 -6.90
CA SER A 265 29.37 4.09 -7.77
C SER A 265 29.76 2.69 -7.28
N ASN A 266 29.72 1.71 -8.17
CA ASN A 266 30.18 0.34 -7.91
C ASN A 266 29.52 -0.29 -6.66
N ILE A 267 28.20 -0.10 -6.49
CA ILE A 267 27.44 -0.65 -5.38
C ILE A 267 26.63 -1.87 -5.81
N ASN A 268 26.45 -2.82 -4.90
CA ASN A 268 25.52 -3.92 -5.11
C ASN A 268 24.14 -3.52 -4.58
N LEU A 269 23.14 -3.39 -5.47
CA LEU A 269 21.80 -2.96 -5.07
C LEU A 269 21.13 -3.94 -4.10
N HIS A 270 21.45 -5.24 -4.21
CA HIS A 270 20.95 -6.23 -3.26
C HIS A 270 21.40 -5.94 -1.82
N ASP A 271 22.66 -5.57 -1.63
CA ASP A 271 23.19 -5.29 -0.29
C ASP A 271 22.58 -4.01 0.30
N VAL A 272 22.31 -3.01 -0.52
CA VAL A 272 21.69 -1.75 -0.07
C VAL A 272 20.21 -1.94 0.28
N CYS A 273 19.47 -2.69 -0.55
CA CYS A 273 18.03 -2.79 -0.40
C CYS A 273 17.58 -3.88 0.60
N PHE A 274 18.38 -4.93 0.82
CA PHE A 274 17.94 -6.10 1.61
C PHE A 274 18.59 -6.21 3.01
N GLN A 275 19.48 -5.30 3.41
CA GLN A 275 20.20 -5.40 4.68
C GLN A 275 19.37 -5.12 5.95
N ASN A 276 18.12 -4.64 5.88
CA ASN A 276 17.36 -4.23 7.08
C ASN A 276 15.83 -4.42 7.02
N ILE A 277 15.30 -5.27 6.14
CA ILE A 277 13.84 -5.43 6.02
C ILE A 277 13.34 -6.49 7.00
N ASP A 278 12.77 -6.04 8.13
CA ASP A 278 11.78 -6.82 8.87
C ASP A 278 10.64 -7.15 7.90
N ARG A 279 10.52 -8.44 7.55
CA ARG A 279 9.65 -8.99 6.49
C ARG A 279 8.16 -8.91 6.82
N GLU A 280 7.65 -7.73 7.15
CA GLU A 280 6.22 -7.50 7.42
C GLU A 280 5.46 -6.93 6.21
N PHE A 281 6.15 -6.46 5.15
CA PHE A 281 5.52 -5.95 3.92
C PHE A 281 6.11 -6.59 2.65
N TYR A 282 5.24 -7.03 1.74
CA TYR A 282 5.59 -7.76 0.51
C TYR A 282 6.00 -6.88 -0.68
N LEU A 283 6.09 -5.55 -0.49
CA LEU A 283 6.64 -4.62 -1.46
C LEU A 283 7.90 -4.02 -0.84
N ASP A 284 9.06 -4.55 -1.22
CA ASP A 284 10.35 -4.07 -0.72
C ASP A 284 10.64 -2.69 -1.35
N LEU A 285 10.17 -1.63 -0.67
CA LEU A 285 10.45 -0.25 -1.05
C LEU A 285 11.87 0.12 -0.59
N CYS A 286 12.77 0.30 -1.53
CA CYS A 286 14.17 0.67 -1.28
C CYS A 286 14.40 2.13 -1.63
N ARG A 287 14.79 2.95 -0.64
CA ARG A 287 15.08 4.37 -0.86
C ARG A 287 16.57 4.60 -1.10
N ILE A 288 16.93 5.22 -2.21
CA ILE A 288 18.31 5.61 -2.55
C ILE A 288 18.28 7.07 -3.02
N ASP A 289 18.90 7.99 -2.29
CA ASP A 289 18.99 9.39 -2.70
C ASP A 289 20.31 9.63 -3.47
N ILE A 290 20.21 10.28 -4.64
CA ILE A 290 21.30 10.50 -5.58
C ILE A 290 21.79 11.95 -5.49
N GLN A 291 23.10 12.11 -5.36
CA GLN A 291 23.78 13.40 -5.45
C GLN A 291 24.63 13.47 -6.72
N VAL A 292 24.33 14.44 -7.59
CA VAL A 292 25.03 14.66 -8.86
C VAL A 292 26.19 15.63 -8.65
N LYS A 293 27.40 15.25 -9.07
CA LYS A 293 28.61 16.06 -8.92
C LYS A 293 28.80 17.03 -10.09
N GLY A 294 29.27 18.25 -9.83
CA GLY A 294 29.59 19.27 -10.84
C GLY A 294 28.42 19.97 -11.52
N LEU A 295 27.22 19.34 -11.57
CA LEU A 295 26.02 19.95 -12.13
C LEU A 295 25.46 21.01 -11.16
N ILE A 296 25.17 22.21 -11.68
CA ILE A 296 24.47 23.28 -10.95
C ILE A 296 22.97 23.07 -11.11
N MET A 297 22.48 23.03 -12.35
CA MET A 297 21.07 22.91 -12.65
C MET A 297 20.87 22.36 -14.06
N TYR A 298 19.78 21.64 -14.25
CA TYR A 298 19.24 21.31 -15.56
C TYR A 298 17.73 21.53 -15.55
N SER A 299 17.23 22.20 -16.59
CA SER A 299 15.80 22.25 -16.91
C SER A 299 15.60 22.66 -18.36
N ASN A 300 14.58 22.11 -19.01
CA ASN A 300 14.16 22.43 -20.38
C ASN A 300 15.31 22.51 -21.38
N GLY A 301 16.17 21.49 -21.44
CA GLY A 301 17.24 21.40 -22.45
C GLY A 301 18.45 22.31 -22.20
N ILE A 302 18.51 23.00 -21.06
CA ILE A 302 19.64 23.84 -20.64
C ILE A 302 20.29 23.23 -19.41
N ALA A 303 21.57 22.89 -19.49
CA ALA A 303 22.36 22.40 -18.36
C ALA A 303 23.50 23.37 -18.04
N LEU A 304 23.68 23.67 -16.76
CA LEU A 304 24.80 24.45 -16.24
C LEU A 304 25.62 23.56 -15.33
N HIS A 305 26.91 23.45 -15.61
CA HIS A 305 27.84 22.74 -14.73
C HIS A 305 29.16 23.50 -14.59
N ILE A 306 29.85 23.31 -13.48
CA ILE A 306 31.07 24.05 -13.16
C ILE A 306 32.15 23.13 -12.63
N LEU A 307 33.37 23.32 -13.12
CA LEU A 307 34.54 22.57 -12.71
C LEU A 307 35.75 23.51 -12.53
N PRO A 308 36.60 23.34 -11.50
CA PRO A 308 36.43 22.43 -10.36
C PRO A 308 35.29 22.91 -9.42
N LYS A 309 35.01 22.12 -8.37
CA LYS A 309 33.98 22.45 -7.37
C LYS A 309 34.21 23.85 -6.79
N VAL A 310 33.20 24.71 -6.90
CA VAL A 310 33.19 26.06 -6.33
C VAL A 310 32.64 26.08 -4.91
N SER A 311 32.88 27.17 -4.18
CA SER A 311 32.49 27.28 -2.76
C SER A 311 31.00 27.43 -2.58
N ASN A 312 30.37 28.25 -3.43
CA ASN A 312 28.93 28.46 -3.40
C ASN A 312 28.40 28.82 -4.79
N VAL A 313 27.18 28.37 -5.08
CA VAL A 313 26.41 28.79 -6.26
C VAL A 313 25.00 29.13 -5.80
N SER A 314 24.58 30.37 -6.03
CA SER A 314 23.20 30.79 -5.82
C SER A 314 22.56 31.16 -7.15
N LEU A 315 21.52 30.41 -7.50
CA LEU A 315 20.73 30.70 -8.68
C LEU A 315 19.58 31.65 -8.31
N ALA A 316 19.59 32.86 -8.86
CA ALA A 316 18.57 33.87 -8.59
C ALA A 316 17.37 33.74 -9.54
N ILE A 317 17.63 33.49 -10.83
CA ILE A 317 16.62 33.35 -11.86
C ILE A 317 17.06 32.26 -12.84
N PHE A 318 16.16 31.33 -13.18
CA PHE A 318 16.35 30.39 -14.27
C PHE A 318 15.05 30.28 -15.05
N THR A 319 15.06 30.86 -16.24
CA THR A 319 13.97 30.81 -17.21
C THR A 319 14.56 30.38 -18.55
N GLY A 320 13.73 29.87 -19.48
CA GLY A 320 14.22 29.45 -20.79
C GLY A 320 14.95 30.54 -21.59
N GLU A 321 14.69 31.82 -21.30
CA GLU A 321 15.30 32.94 -22.02
C GLU A 321 16.31 33.74 -21.19
N TYR A 322 16.33 33.57 -19.88
CA TYR A 322 17.19 34.35 -18.99
C TYR A 322 17.60 33.55 -17.75
N ILE A 323 18.90 33.52 -17.49
CA ILE A 323 19.51 32.89 -16.33
C ILE A 323 20.35 33.94 -15.61
N LYS A 324 20.21 34.01 -14.28
CA LYS A 324 21.05 34.82 -13.40
C LYS A 324 21.54 33.99 -12.24
N LEU A 325 22.86 33.89 -12.11
CA LEU A 325 23.52 33.11 -11.08
C LEU A 325 24.70 33.87 -10.48
N THR A 326 24.98 33.59 -9.22
CA THR A 326 26.16 34.10 -8.51
C THR A 326 27.04 32.92 -8.15
N ILE A 327 28.29 32.98 -8.56
CA ILE A 327 29.32 31.97 -8.27
C ILE A 327 30.35 32.59 -7.36
N ASP A 328 30.73 31.87 -6.32
CA ASP A 328 31.86 32.20 -5.46
C ASP A 328 32.89 31.07 -5.53
N SER A 329 34.06 31.38 -6.10
CA SER A 329 35.12 30.40 -6.30
C SER A 329 36.45 30.84 -5.71
N GLN A 330 37.16 29.88 -5.11
CA GLN A 330 38.51 30.06 -4.59
C GLN A 330 39.59 29.81 -5.64
N PHE A 331 39.21 29.35 -6.83
CA PHE A 331 40.12 29.01 -7.92
C PHE A 331 39.52 29.48 -9.25
N ASP A 332 40.35 29.62 -10.27
CA ASP A 332 39.86 29.78 -11.63
C ASP A 332 39.01 28.56 -12.00
N SER A 333 37.79 28.81 -12.46
CA SER A 333 36.77 27.79 -12.71
C SER A 333 36.18 27.94 -14.10
N GLU A 334 35.77 26.83 -14.69
CA GLU A 334 35.14 26.79 -16.00
C GLU A 334 33.65 26.51 -15.83
N LEU A 335 32.82 27.47 -16.24
CA LEU A 335 31.37 27.29 -16.34
C LEU A 335 31.03 26.79 -17.74
N PHE A 336 30.37 25.65 -17.78
CA PHE A 336 29.88 25.03 -18.99
C PHE A 336 28.39 25.28 -19.11
N ILE A 337 28.00 25.87 -20.23
CA ILE A 337 26.61 26.11 -20.60
C ILE A 337 26.29 25.18 -21.76
N SER A 338 25.61 24.08 -21.47
CA SER A 338 25.16 23.13 -22.48
C SER A 338 23.71 23.43 -22.84
N ILE A 339 23.44 23.66 -24.13
CA ILE A 339 22.09 23.97 -24.62
C ILE A 339 21.77 23.13 -25.87
N VAL A 340 20.51 22.68 -25.96
CA VAL A 340 19.96 22.11 -27.20
C VAL A 340 19.84 23.18 -28.29
N ASP A 341 19.84 22.78 -29.56
CA ASP A 341 19.74 23.67 -30.73
C ASP A 341 18.44 24.51 -30.78
N ALA A 342 17.44 24.17 -29.96
CA ALA A 342 16.26 25.00 -29.76
C ALA A 342 16.60 26.36 -29.12
N TYR A 343 17.72 26.47 -28.40
CA TYR A 343 18.19 27.72 -27.81
C TYR A 343 19.37 28.29 -28.58
N SER A 344 19.45 29.62 -28.58
CA SER A 344 20.64 30.36 -29.02
C SER A 344 20.97 31.41 -27.98
N ILE A 345 22.23 31.46 -27.54
CA ILE A 345 22.67 32.45 -26.57
C ILE A 345 22.88 33.78 -27.29
N ILE A 346 22.21 34.82 -26.80
CA ILE A 346 22.26 36.18 -27.35
C ILE A 346 23.40 36.97 -26.71
N GLU A 347 23.52 36.86 -25.39
CA GLU A 347 24.41 37.68 -24.58
C GLU A 347 24.79 36.93 -23.30
N VAL A 348 26.06 37.03 -22.93
CA VAL A 348 26.56 36.64 -21.62
C VAL A 348 27.23 37.86 -20.99
N THR A 349 26.87 38.17 -19.74
CA THR A 349 27.49 39.24 -18.97
C THR A 349 28.10 38.68 -17.70
N ILE A 350 29.30 39.15 -17.36
CA ILE A 350 30.00 38.81 -16.12
C ILE A 350 30.30 40.13 -15.41
N ASP A 351 29.77 40.31 -14.20
CA ASP A 351 29.93 41.52 -13.38
C ASP A 351 29.57 42.83 -14.12
N ASN A 352 28.47 42.80 -14.88
CA ASN A 352 28.00 43.89 -15.75
C ASN A 352 28.95 44.27 -16.90
N ALA A 353 30.06 43.55 -17.10
CA ALA A 353 30.83 43.64 -18.32
C ALA A 353 30.18 42.74 -19.37
N THR A 354 29.68 43.34 -20.45
CA THR A 354 29.11 42.61 -21.59
C THR A 354 30.25 42.00 -22.42
N SER A 355 30.32 40.67 -22.51
CA SER A 355 31.17 40.03 -23.53
C SER A 355 30.43 40.09 -24.87
N ALA A 356 30.69 41.14 -25.64
CA ALA A 356 30.04 41.38 -26.92
C ALA A 356 30.70 40.59 -28.07
N SER A 357 30.68 39.26 -27.99
CA SER A 357 30.59 38.32 -29.12
C SER A 357 30.78 36.89 -28.63
N MET A 358 29.94 35.97 -29.12
CA MET A 358 30.11 34.54 -28.86
C MET A 358 31.37 33.93 -29.51
N ASP A 359 32.00 34.68 -30.43
CA ASP A 359 33.16 34.27 -31.20
C ASP A 359 34.43 34.05 -30.35
N GLY A 360 34.41 34.44 -29.07
CA GLY A 360 35.52 34.25 -28.12
C GLY A 360 35.41 33.01 -27.22
N PHE A 361 34.27 32.32 -27.18
CA PHE A 361 34.08 31.16 -26.29
C PHE A 361 34.49 29.86 -26.98
N THR A 362 35.13 28.98 -26.22
CA THR A 362 35.35 27.61 -26.67
C THR A 362 34.01 26.87 -26.64
N SER A 363 33.64 26.25 -27.77
CA SER A 363 32.41 25.47 -27.87
C SER A 363 32.62 24.17 -28.61
N TYR A 364 31.83 23.16 -28.26
CA TYR A 364 31.74 21.91 -29.02
C TYR A 364 30.29 21.48 -29.16
N GLN A 365 30.01 20.77 -30.23
CA GLN A 365 28.69 20.20 -30.50
C GLN A 365 28.61 18.77 -29.99
N TRP A 366 27.41 18.37 -29.61
CA TRP A 366 27.11 17.01 -29.15
C TRP A 366 25.78 16.53 -29.72
N TYR A 367 25.64 15.21 -29.76
CA TYR A 367 24.42 14.52 -30.15
C TYR A 367 24.00 13.58 -29.02
N TRP A 368 22.75 13.67 -28.58
CA TRP A 368 22.26 12.97 -27.41
C TRP A 368 20.79 12.63 -27.57
N TYR A 369 20.47 11.34 -27.73
CA TYR A 369 19.09 10.82 -27.86
C TYR A 369 18.21 11.58 -28.87
N ASP A 370 18.73 11.77 -30.09
CA ASP A 370 18.11 12.53 -31.18
C ASP A 370 18.02 14.04 -30.96
N LEU A 371 18.70 14.57 -29.94
CA LEU A 371 18.93 15.99 -29.78
C LEU A 371 20.34 16.36 -30.24
N MET A 372 20.43 17.49 -30.94
CA MET A 372 21.67 18.20 -31.17
C MET A 372 21.74 19.42 -30.27
N GLY A 373 22.96 19.77 -29.88
CA GLY A 373 23.19 20.98 -29.13
C GLY A 373 24.67 21.32 -29.05
N SER A 374 24.95 22.40 -28.34
CA SER A 374 26.28 22.96 -28.18
C SER A 374 26.56 23.24 -26.71
N THR A 375 27.80 23.00 -26.31
CA THR A 375 28.31 23.41 -25.00
C THR A 375 29.27 24.57 -25.19
N TYR A 376 29.06 25.64 -24.43
CA TYR A 376 29.93 26.82 -24.38
C TYR A 376 30.68 26.83 -23.05
N ILE A 377 31.98 27.10 -23.08
CA ILE A 377 32.84 27.10 -21.90
C ILE A 377 33.27 28.54 -21.60
N ILE A 378 33.06 28.96 -20.36
CA ILE A 378 33.36 30.30 -19.87
C ILE A 378 34.36 30.18 -18.72
N ASN A 379 35.49 30.87 -18.84
CA ASN A 379 36.45 30.97 -17.75
C ASN A 379 36.00 32.04 -16.75
N ILE A 380 35.86 31.64 -15.50
CA ILE A 380 35.50 32.48 -14.36
C ILE A 380 36.75 32.58 -13.47
N PRO A 381 37.32 33.78 -13.30
CA PRO A 381 38.46 33.95 -12.42
C PRO A 381 38.09 33.69 -10.96
N GLN A 382 39.09 33.50 -10.11
CA GLN A 382 38.88 33.44 -8.67
C GLN A 382 38.16 34.70 -8.14
N GLY A 383 37.08 34.50 -7.37
CA GLY A 383 36.29 35.57 -6.79
C GLY A 383 34.79 35.27 -6.77
N SER A 384 34.01 36.29 -6.39
CA SER A 384 32.54 36.25 -6.46
C SER A 384 32.08 37.02 -7.69
N HIS A 385 31.37 36.33 -8.59
CA HIS A 385 30.97 36.83 -9.89
C HIS A 385 29.47 36.67 -10.09
N ILE A 386 28.84 37.68 -10.70
CA ILE A 386 27.44 37.61 -11.14
C ILE A 386 27.44 37.35 -12.64
N ILE A 387 26.82 36.25 -13.05
CA ILE A 387 26.72 35.84 -14.44
C ILE A 387 25.28 35.90 -14.88
N GLU A 388 25.03 36.61 -15.98
CA GLU A 388 23.72 36.67 -16.62
C GLU A 388 23.81 36.15 -18.05
N ILE A 389 22.92 35.22 -18.39
CA ILE A 389 22.88 34.57 -19.71
C ILE A 389 21.50 34.85 -20.31
N LYS A 390 21.47 35.54 -21.45
CA LYS A 390 20.26 35.76 -22.25
C LYS A 390 20.24 34.83 -23.43
N MET A 391 19.10 34.18 -23.64
CA MET A 391 18.89 33.19 -24.69
C MET A 391 17.62 33.51 -25.47
N ARG A 392 17.56 33.01 -26.69
CA ARG A 392 16.36 32.99 -27.53
C ARG A 392 15.94 31.55 -27.74
N LEU A 393 14.69 31.23 -27.41
CA LEU A 393 14.07 29.95 -27.71
C LEU A 393 13.45 29.99 -29.12
N ASN A 394 13.60 28.88 -29.85
CA ASN A 394 12.89 28.60 -31.08
C ASN A 394 11.92 27.44 -30.84
N ASP A 395 10.65 27.77 -30.60
CA ASP A 395 9.57 26.82 -30.24
C ASP A 395 9.29 25.72 -31.29
N ARG A 396 9.90 25.81 -32.47
CA ARG A 396 9.74 24.81 -33.54
C ARG A 396 10.68 23.61 -33.39
N LEU A 397 11.69 23.72 -32.56
CA LEU A 397 12.70 22.68 -32.34
C LEU A 397 12.43 21.94 -31.03
N PHE A 398 12.79 20.65 -31.00
CA PHE A 398 12.61 19.81 -29.82
C PHE A 398 13.61 20.18 -28.71
N VAL A 399 13.13 20.11 -27.48
CA VAL A 399 13.91 20.45 -26.27
C VAL A 399 14.23 19.22 -25.42
N GLU A 400 13.49 18.12 -25.62
CA GLU A 400 13.62 16.87 -24.87
C GLU A 400 13.94 15.67 -25.77
N PRO A 401 14.68 14.68 -25.24
CA PRO A 401 14.94 13.40 -25.89
C PRO A 401 13.69 12.71 -26.44
N SER A 402 13.88 11.94 -27.52
CA SER A 402 12.82 11.11 -28.08
C SER A 402 12.32 10.07 -27.06
N GLU A 403 10.99 9.98 -26.90
CA GLU A 403 10.33 8.98 -26.04
C GLU A 403 10.72 7.54 -26.40
N ALA A 404 11.15 7.28 -27.64
CA ALA A 404 11.58 5.96 -28.10
C ALA A 404 12.75 5.41 -27.29
N TYR A 405 13.70 6.26 -26.86
CA TYR A 405 14.82 5.84 -26.03
C TYR A 405 14.36 5.48 -24.62
N SER A 406 13.54 6.32 -24.00
CA SER A 406 12.95 6.03 -22.67
C SER A 406 12.15 4.72 -22.69
N TYR A 407 11.41 4.46 -23.77
CA TYR A 407 10.65 3.23 -23.95
C TYR A 407 11.57 1.99 -24.11
N ALA A 408 12.65 2.11 -24.88
CA ALA A 408 13.63 1.03 -25.03
C ALA A 408 14.33 0.71 -23.70
N THR A 409 14.65 1.73 -22.89
CA THR A 409 15.22 1.55 -21.55
C THR A 409 14.27 0.81 -20.61
N ILE A 410 12.99 1.18 -20.62
CA ILE A 410 11.95 0.44 -19.91
C ILE A 410 12.01 -1.03 -20.37
N GLN A 411 11.95 -1.34 -21.66
CA GLN A 411 12.04 -2.73 -22.13
C GLN A 411 13.31 -3.49 -21.70
N GLN A 412 14.42 -2.81 -21.44
CA GLN A 412 15.64 -3.46 -20.93
C GLN A 412 15.60 -3.70 -19.41
N MET A 413 15.00 -2.79 -18.64
CA MET A 413 14.76 -2.98 -17.20
C MET A 413 13.74 -4.07 -16.92
N PHE A 414 12.76 -4.17 -17.82
CA PHE A 414 11.75 -5.20 -17.86
C PHE A 414 12.14 -6.20 -18.94
N SER A 415 13.13 -7.07 -18.66
CA SER A 415 13.36 -8.22 -19.54
C SER A 415 12.01 -8.91 -19.73
N VAL A 416 11.43 -8.79 -20.93
CA VAL A 416 10.07 -9.26 -21.25
C VAL A 416 10.07 -10.78 -21.35
N ASP A 417 10.45 -11.43 -20.25
CA ASP A 417 9.86 -12.70 -19.94
C ASP A 417 8.47 -12.36 -19.41
N ASN A 418 7.45 -12.66 -20.22
CA ASN A 418 6.03 -12.56 -19.85
C ASN A 418 5.73 -13.14 -18.45
N ALA A 419 6.63 -13.99 -17.94
CA ALA A 419 6.68 -14.49 -16.58
C ALA A 419 6.58 -13.38 -15.52
N PHE A 420 7.36 -12.30 -15.51
CA PHE A 420 7.32 -11.37 -14.36
C PHE A 420 6.00 -10.61 -14.21
N PHE A 421 5.48 -10.03 -15.30
CA PHE A 421 4.18 -9.37 -15.23
C PHE A 421 3.09 -10.39 -14.90
N ALA A 422 3.16 -11.60 -15.47
CA ALA A 422 2.27 -12.69 -15.08
C ALA A 422 2.45 -13.11 -13.61
N ASP A 423 3.66 -13.09 -13.05
CA ASP A 423 3.99 -13.51 -11.70
C ASP A 423 3.55 -12.46 -10.68
N MET A 424 3.78 -11.16 -10.95
CA MET A 424 3.23 -10.07 -10.16
C MET A 424 1.70 -10.08 -10.21
N LEU A 425 1.10 -10.29 -11.38
CA LEU A 425 -0.35 -10.45 -11.52
C LEU A 425 -0.86 -11.67 -10.77
N ASN A 426 -0.17 -12.80 -10.86
CA ASN A 426 -0.48 -14.05 -10.17
C ASN A 426 -0.39 -13.85 -8.66
N GLU A 427 0.58 -13.08 -8.18
CA GLU A 427 0.78 -12.79 -6.77
C GLU A 427 -0.26 -11.83 -6.21
N ILE A 428 -0.61 -10.76 -6.94
CA ILE A 428 -1.74 -9.89 -6.60
C ILE A 428 -3.04 -10.70 -6.60
N ALA A 429 -3.27 -11.52 -7.61
CA ALA A 429 -4.44 -12.38 -7.71
C ALA A 429 -4.47 -13.42 -6.58
N ARG A 430 -3.33 -14.01 -6.22
CA ARG A 430 -3.18 -14.97 -5.13
C ARG A 430 -3.52 -14.32 -3.80
N ILE A 431 -2.93 -13.17 -3.47
CA ILE A 431 -3.21 -12.45 -2.22
C ILE A 431 -4.69 -12.07 -2.16
N ALA A 432 -5.24 -11.53 -3.25
CA ALA A 432 -6.66 -11.18 -3.31
C ALA A 432 -7.58 -12.40 -3.14
N TYR A 433 -7.18 -13.56 -3.67
CA TYR A 433 -7.90 -14.80 -3.53
C TYR A 433 -7.79 -15.38 -2.10
N ILE A 434 -6.61 -15.27 -1.48
CA ILE A 434 -6.40 -15.62 -0.07
C ILE A 434 -7.28 -14.74 0.83
N ASP A 435 -7.41 -13.43 0.57
CA ASP A 435 -8.30 -12.55 1.34
C ASP A 435 -9.76 -13.01 1.33
N LEU A 436 -10.24 -13.41 0.15
CA LEU A 436 -11.59 -13.94 -0.02
C LEU A 436 -11.76 -15.26 0.73
N ILE A 437 -10.86 -16.22 0.49
CA ILE A 437 -10.93 -17.55 1.07
C ILE A 437 -10.74 -17.50 2.59
N ALA A 438 -9.76 -16.75 3.09
CA ALA A 438 -9.45 -16.64 4.50
C ALA A 438 -10.66 -16.14 5.29
N SER A 439 -11.31 -15.09 4.80
CA SER A 439 -12.50 -14.51 5.44
C SER A 439 -13.65 -15.51 5.48
N LEU A 440 -13.92 -16.21 4.37
CA LEU A 440 -14.99 -17.20 4.30
C LEU A 440 -14.70 -18.45 5.14
N MET A 441 -13.47 -18.97 5.10
CA MET A 441 -13.03 -20.10 5.90
C MET A 441 -13.15 -19.78 7.39
N PHE A 442 -12.70 -18.58 7.79
CA PHE A 442 -12.76 -18.17 9.18
C PHE A 442 -14.20 -18.01 9.66
N LEU A 443 -15.05 -17.32 8.90
CA LEU A 443 -16.48 -17.20 9.24
C LEU A 443 -17.20 -18.56 9.28
N SER A 444 -16.86 -19.48 8.37
CA SER A 444 -17.38 -20.85 8.37
C SER A 444 -16.96 -21.62 9.63
N LEU A 445 -15.69 -21.49 10.03
CA LEU A 445 -15.19 -22.10 11.26
C LEU A 445 -15.90 -21.54 12.51
N LEU A 446 -16.07 -20.21 12.59
CA LEU A 446 -16.77 -19.58 13.70
C LEU A 446 -18.26 -19.95 13.76
N THR A 447 -18.94 -20.03 12.61
CA THR A 447 -20.35 -20.46 12.57
C THR A 447 -20.50 -21.92 12.98
N SER A 448 -19.58 -22.80 12.57
CA SER A 448 -19.54 -24.21 13.00
C SER A 448 -19.37 -24.34 14.52
N ILE A 449 -18.41 -23.60 15.11
CA ILE A 449 -18.19 -23.56 16.57
C ILE A 449 -19.43 -23.02 17.28
N SER A 450 -20.03 -21.93 16.76
CA SER A 450 -21.25 -21.33 17.32
C SER A 450 -22.41 -22.31 17.32
N TRP A 451 -22.56 -23.09 16.26
CA TRP A 451 -23.59 -24.10 16.15
C TRP A 451 -23.36 -25.27 17.11
N GLY A 452 -22.11 -25.73 17.25
CA GLY A 452 -21.71 -26.72 18.25
C GLY A 452 -22.05 -26.28 19.68
N LEU A 453 -21.66 -25.04 20.04
CA LEU A 453 -21.98 -24.46 21.34
C LEU A 453 -23.50 -24.29 21.53
N SER A 454 -24.23 -23.88 20.50
CA SER A 454 -25.69 -23.73 20.59
C SER A 454 -26.42 -25.05 20.86
N ARG A 455 -25.91 -26.17 20.35
CA ARG A 455 -26.48 -27.50 20.61
C ARG A 455 -26.26 -27.92 22.06
N LEU A 456 -25.09 -27.58 22.61
CA LEU A 456 -24.76 -27.83 24.01
C LEU A 456 -25.67 -27.00 24.95
N ILE A 457 -25.84 -25.71 24.68
CA ILE A 457 -26.66 -24.79 25.48
C ILE A 457 -28.17 -25.05 25.29
N GLY A 458 -28.60 -25.32 24.05
CA GLY A 458 -30.00 -25.53 23.68
C GLY A 458 -30.58 -26.88 24.13
N ALA A 459 -29.73 -27.81 24.59
CA ALA A 459 -30.11 -29.16 25.03
C ALA A 459 -30.93 -29.94 23.97
N SER A 460 -30.61 -29.79 22.68
CA SER A 460 -31.15 -30.62 21.60
C SER A 460 -30.42 -31.98 21.54
N GLY A 461 -30.49 -32.73 22.64
CA GLY A 461 -29.90 -34.06 22.76
C GLY A 461 -30.68 -35.11 21.97
N LYS A 462 -30.57 -35.09 20.66
CA LYS A 462 -30.48 -36.31 19.85
C LYS A 462 -29.31 -36.13 18.90
N ILE A 463 -28.12 -36.51 19.37
CA ILE A 463 -27.03 -36.88 18.49
C ILE A 463 -27.49 -38.16 17.79
N ARG A 464 -28.18 -38.03 16.64
CA ARG A 464 -28.13 -39.08 15.63
C ARG A 464 -26.82 -38.87 14.91
N VAL A 465 -25.82 -39.67 15.26
CA VAL A 465 -24.70 -39.93 14.37
C VAL A 465 -25.34 -40.57 13.13
N LEU A 466 -25.51 -39.78 12.07
CA LEU A 466 -25.63 -40.32 10.73
C LEU A 466 -24.20 -40.45 10.23
N LEU A 467 -23.64 -41.65 10.43
CA LEU A 467 -22.71 -42.23 9.47
C LEU A 467 -23.51 -42.67 8.25
#